data_AF-A0A1Y0BDJ8-F1
#
_entry.id   AF-A0A1Y0BDJ8-F1
#
_cell.length_a   1.000
_cell.length_b   1.000
_cell.length_c   1.000
_cell.angle_alpha   90.00
_cell.angle_beta   90.00
_cell.angle_gamma   90.00
#
_symmetry.space_group_name_H-M   'P 1'
#
loop_
_entity.id
_entity.type
_entity.pdbx_description
1 polymer ?
#
loop_
_entity_poly.entity_id
_entity_poly.type
_entity_poly.pdbx_seq_one_letter_code
_entity_poly.pdbx_strand_id
1 'polypeptide(L)'
;MSEAQVDDSAKVFEIELKKLEVELKRLEIEQKKLDPNYRKAEHRAKNIDMIVKALSVLAVMIGVLVTYIQYSGTASLQRQQLLENEKNEIRAASRESLKPFNEKRILLYTEASNVVAKLANLGEGEERQAARKRFFELYWGELALVEDKQVESAMVYFARALQEYEQNPSSNAELQKQSLNVAHAFRESLKEGLDYPELGTLADKK
;
A
#
# COMPACT_ATOMS: atom_id res chain seq x y z
N MET A 1 99.36 -3.07 66.68
CA MET A 1 98.73 -2.54 65.45
C MET A 1 98.31 -1.11 65.75
N SER A 2 98.73 -0.18 64.91
CA SER A 2 98.78 1.26 65.18
C SER A 2 97.39 1.85 65.48
N GLU A 3 97.28 2.64 66.55
CA GLU A 3 96.09 3.41 66.95
C GLU A 3 95.61 4.35 65.83
N ALA A 4 96.50 4.73 64.91
CA ALA A 4 96.18 5.50 63.70
C ALA A 4 95.41 4.71 62.62
N GLN A 5 95.40 3.37 62.66
CA GLN A 5 94.76 2.52 61.65
C GLN A 5 93.27 2.25 61.96
N VAL A 6 92.88 2.40 63.23
CA VAL A 6 91.49 2.24 63.70
C VAL A 6 90.68 3.53 63.47
N ASP A 7 91.31 4.70 63.66
CA ASP A 7 90.69 6.02 63.40
C ASP A 7 90.39 6.22 61.89
N ASP A 8 91.24 5.68 61.01
CA ASP A 8 91.06 5.80 59.56
C ASP A 8 89.89 4.93 59.05
N SER A 9 89.73 3.72 59.61
CA SER A 9 88.62 2.82 59.25
C SER A 9 87.25 3.35 59.72
N ALA A 10 87.20 4.00 60.89
CA ALA A 10 85.98 4.61 61.40
C ALA A 10 85.50 5.77 60.51
N LYS A 11 86.43 6.60 60.02
CA LYS A 11 86.12 7.70 59.09
C LYS A 11 85.61 7.20 57.74
N VAL A 12 86.19 6.12 57.22
CA VAL A 12 85.72 5.49 55.96
C VAL A 12 84.28 4.99 56.10
N PHE A 13 83.93 4.36 57.23
CA PHE A 13 82.57 3.87 57.47
C PHE A 13 81.55 5.00 57.62
N GLU A 14 81.94 6.10 58.27
CA GLU A 14 81.11 7.30 58.40
C GLU A 14 80.86 7.97 57.03
N ILE A 15 81.86 7.96 56.15
CA ILE A 15 81.73 8.45 54.77
C ILE A 15 80.78 7.58 53.96
N GLU A 16 80.86 6.25 54.08
CA GLU A 16 79.95 5.33 53.39
C GLU A 16 78.50 5.46 53.88
N LEU A 17 78.28 5.58 55.19
CA LEU A 17 76.96 5.82 55.76
C LEU A 17 76.35 7.13 55.27
N LYS A 18 77.14 8.22 55.25
CA LYS A 18 76.70 9.51 54.72
C LYS A 18 76.37 9.42 53.23
N LYS A 19 77.14 8.65 52.46
CA LYS A 19 76.89 8.44 51.03
C LYS A 19 75.59 7.66 50.80
N LEU A 20 75.36 6.59 51.56
CA LEU A 20 74.12 5.81 51.53
C LEU A 20 72.90 6.66 51.92
N GLU A 21 73.03 7.50 52.95
CA GLU A 21 71.95 8.41 53.35
C GLU A 21 71.63 9.43 52.26
N VAL A 22 72.65 9.93 51.56
CA VAL A 22 72.48 10.83 50.41
C VAL A 22 71.82 10.11 49.24
N GLU A 23 72.18 8.86 48.95
CA GLU A 23 71.55 8.04 47.90
C GLU A 23 70.08 7.72 48.22
N LEU A 24 69.77 7.38 49.47
CA LEU A 24 68.39 7.16 49.92
C LEU A 24 67.55 8.44 49.76
N LYS A 25 68.05 9.59 50.21
CA LYS A 25 67.36 10.88 50.03
C LYS A 25 67.16 11.22 48.56
N ARG A 26 68.14 10.89 47.70
CA ARG A 26 68.03 11.11 46.26
C ARG A 26 66.94 10.25 45.64
N LEU A 27 66.87 8.97 45.99
CA LEU A 27 65.85 8.04 45.51
C LEU A 27 64.45 8.43 46.00
N GLU A 28 64.32 8.92 47.24
CA GLU A 28 63.05 9.43 47.77
C GLU A 28 62.57 10.67 47.00
N ILE A 29 63.48 11.59 46.67
CA ILE A 29 63.17 12.75 45.81
C ILE A 29 62.77 12.31 44.41
N GLU A 30 63.40 11.28 43.85
CA GLU A 30 63.10 10.77 42.52
C GLU A 30 61.74 10.07 42.46
N GLN A 31 61.38 9.26 43.47
CA GLN A 31 60.02 8.72 43.61
C GLN A 31 58.98 9.84 43.76
N LYS A 32 59.26 10.84 44.59
CA LYS A 32 58.36 11.99 44.78
C LYS A 32 58.18 12.85 43.52
N LYS A 33 59.13 12.81 42.58
CA LYS A 33 59.04 13.44 41.25
C LYS A 33 58.29 12.59 40.23
N LEU A 34 58.27 11.27 40.38
CA LEU A 34 57.49 10.36 39.53
C LEU A 34 55.98 10.41 39.87
N ASP A 35 55.66 10.60 41.16
CA ASP A 35 54.31 10.67 41.71
C ASP A 35 53.37 11.74 41.10
N PRO A 36 53.77 13.01 40.84
CA PRO A 36 52.89 14.01 40.24
C PRO A 36 52.46 13.66 38.81
N ASN A 37 53.28 12.92 38.05
CA ASN A 37 52.90 12.45 36.72
C ASN A 37 51.94 11.26 36.80
N TYR A 38 52.11 10.38 37.78
CA TYR A 38 51.19 9.26 38.03
C TYR A 38 49.81 9.75 38.47
N ARG A 39 49.73 10.70 39.41
CA ARG A 39 48.45 11.31 39.83
C ARG A 39 47.74 12.01 38.67
N LYS A 40 48.48 12.71 37.79
CA LYS A 40 47.90 13.31 36.57
C LYS A 40 47.36 12.25 35.60
N ALA A 41 48.04 11.12 35.44
CA ALA A 41 47.57 10.01 34.62
C ALA A 41 46.31 9.34 35.20
N GLU A 42 46.25 9.16 36.52
CA GLU A 42 45.09 8.62 37.22
C GLU A 42 43.85 9.52 37.07
N HIS A 43 44.01 10.83 37.20
CA HIS A 43 42.92 11.78 36.95
C HIS A 43 42.45 11.76 35.49
N ARG A 44 43.36 11.62 34.52
CA ARG A 44 42.99 11.47 33.11
C ARG A 44 42.21 10.17 32.87
N ALA A 45 42.64 9.06 33.45
CA ALA A 45 41.95 7.78 33.33
C ALA A 45 40.53 7.84 33.91
N LYS A 46 40.35 8.46 35.08
CA LYS A 46 39.03 8.67 35.70
C LYS A 46 38.12 9.55 34.84
N ASN A 47 38.65 10.63 34.26
CA ASN A 47 37.87 11.50 33.37
C ASN A 47 37.46 10.77 32.08
N ILE A 48 38.35 9.96 31.49
CA ILE A 48 38.05 9.15 30.31
C ILE A 48 36.96 8.12 30.63
N ASP A 49 37.07 7.39 31.74
CA ASP A 49 36.06 6.42 32.16
C ASP A 49 34.68 7.07 32.37
N MET A 50 34.66 8.27 32.99
CA MET A 50 33.43 9.04 33.16
C MET A 50 32.81 9.49 31.83
N ILE A 51 33.63 9.93 30.88
CA ILE A 51 33.17 10.30 29.52
C ILE A 51 32.62 9.08 28.79
N VAL A 52 33.31 7.94 28.85
CA VAL A 52 32.86 6.69 28.21
C VAL A 52 31.51 6.24 28.78
N LYS A 53 31.32 6.31 30.10
CA LYS A 53 30.05 6.00 30.77
C LYS A 53 28.94 7.00 30.41
N ALA A 54 29.27 8.29 30.31
CA ALA A 54 28.30 9.30 29.88
C ALA A 54 27.85 9.05 28.43
N LEU A 55 28.78 8.70 27.53
CA LEU A 55 28.48 8.37 26.14
C LEU A 55 27.62 7.12 26.00
N SER A 56 27.86 6.07 26.81
CA SER A 56 27.05 4.86 26.75
C SER A 56 25.60 5.10 27.18
N VAL A 57 25.38 5.90 28.23
CA VAL A 57 24.03 6.30 28.66
C VAL A 57 23.34 7.12 27.56
N LEU A 58 24.06 8.07 26.95
CA LEU A 58 23.52 8.92 25.89
C LEU A 58 23.14 8.11 24.65
N ALA A 59 23.92 7.08 24.30
CA ALA A 59 23.61 6.17 23.19
C ALA A 59 22.30 5.40 23.43
N VAL A 60 22.05 4.92 24.65
CA VAL A 60 20.78 4.25 25.01
C VAL A 60 19.61 5.22 24.89
N MET A 61 19.76 6.45 25.38
CA MET A 61 18.70 7.48 25.29
C MET A 61 18.35 7.83 23.83
N ILE A 62 19.36 7.94 22.95
CA ILE A 62 19.14 8.13 21.51
C ILE A 62 18.39 6.95 20.92
N GLY A 63 18.77 5.71 21.27
CA GLY A 63 18.09 4.50 20.81
C GLY A 63 16.60 4.51 21.17
N VAL A 64 16.27 4.82 22.42
CA VAL A 64 14.88 4.94 22.89
C VAL A 64 14.12 6.01 22.12
N LEU A 65 14.74 7.18 21.88
CA LEU A 65 14.11 8.27 21.13
C LEU A 65 13.83 7.88 19.67
N VAL A 66 14.77 7.22 18.99
CA VAL A 66 14.60 6.73 17.62
C VAL A 66 13.47 5.70 17.55
N THR A 67 13.42 4.74 18.47
CA THR A 67 12.33 3.76 18.55
C THR A 67 10.98 4.43 18.77
N TYR A 68 10.91 5.46 19.64
CA TYR A 68 9.68 6.21 19.87
C TYR A 68 9.20 6.95 18.61
N ILE A 69 10.10 7.65 17.91
CA ILE A 69 9.77 8.35 16.66
C ILE A 69 9.29 7.34 15.59
N GLN A 70 10.00 6.22 15.42
CA GLN A 70 9.63 5.18 14.46
C GLN A 70 8.25 4.56 14.77
N TYR A 71 7.96 4.28 16.03
CA TYR A 71 6.66 3.76 16.46
C TYR A 71 5.53 4.76 16.15
N SER A 72 5.75 6.04 16.42
CA SER A 72 4.73 7.07 16.18
C SER A 72 4.41 7.28 14.68
N GLY A 73 5.42 7.19 13.81
CA GLY A 73 5.22 7.35 12.35
C GLY A 73 4.62 6.14 11.66
N THR A 74 4.84 4.93 12.17
CA THR A 74 4.36 3.68 11.54
C THR A 74 2.90 3.37 11.84
N ALA A 75 2.38 3.80 13.00
CA ALA A 75 1.00 3.53 13.41
C ALA A 75 -0.05 4.21 12.49
N SER A 76 0.25 5.38 11.93
CA SER A 76 -0.67 6.08 11.03
C SER A 76 -0.74 5.42 9.65
N LEU A 77 0.41 4.96 9.12
CA LEU A 77 0.50 4.25 7.84
C LEU A 77 -0.28 2.94 7.86
N GLN A 78 -0.16 2.16 8.94
CA GLN A 78 -0.91 0.90 9.09
C GLN A 78 -2.42 1.15 9.13
N ARG A 79 -2.88 2.20 9.83
CA ARG A 79 -4.30 2.58 9.85
C ARG A 79 -4.81 2.95 8.46
N GLN A 80 -4.03 3.70 7.68
CA GLN A 80 -4.42 4.03 6.31
C GLN A 80 -4.51 2.78 5.43
N GLN A 81 -3.54 1.87 5.54
CA GLN A 81 -3.57 0.60 4.79
C GLN A 81 -4.78 -0.27 5.17
N LEU A 82 -5.10 -0.36 6.46
CA LEU A 82 -6.27 -1.11 6.93
C LEU A 82 -7.57 -0.51 6.38
N LEU A 83 -7.72 0.81 6.43
CA LEU A 83 -8.90 1.50 5.90
C LEU A 83 -9.02 1.32 4.38
N GLU A 84 -7.91 1.36 3.65
CA GLU A 84 -7.92 1.11 2.20
C GLU A 84 -8.25 -0.36 1.89
N ASN A 85 -7.71 -1.31 2.65
CA ASN A 85 -8.05 -2.73 2.50
C ASN A 85 -9.54 -2.98 2.78
N GLU A 86 -10.08 -2.42 3.87
CA GLU A 86 -11.50 -2.52 4.21
C GLU A 86 -12.40 -1.94 3.10
N LYS A 87 -12.06 -0.76 2.55
CA LYS A 87 -12.77 -0.20 1.40
C LYS A 87 -12.70 -1.10 0.18
N ASN A 88 -11.54 -1.69 -0.09
CA ASN A 88 -11.35 -2.59 -1.23
C ASN A 88 -12.14 -3.89 -1.06
N GLU A 89 -12.21 -4.44 0.16
CA GLU A 89 -13.03 -5.60 0.50
C GLU A 89 -14.52 -5.30 0.35
N ILE A 90 -14.99 -4.15 0.84
CA ILE A 90 -16.39 -3.73 0.67
C ILE A 90 -16.74 -3.56 -0.82
N ARG A 91 -15.85 -2.94 -1.60
CA ARG A 91 -16.01 -2.81 -3.07
C ARG A 91 -16.01 -4.18 -3.76
N ALA A 92 -15.14 -5.09 -3.36
CA ALA A 92 -15.08 -6.45 -3.90
C ALA A 92 -16.36 -7.24 -3.58
N ALA A 93 -16.80 -7.23 -2.33
CA ALA A 93 -18.04 -7.86 -1.90
C ALA A 93 -19.27 -7.27 -2.61
N SER A 94 -19.31 -5.94 -2.78
CA SER A 94 -20.37 -5.27 -3.54
C SER A 94 -20.41 -5.74 -4.99
N ARG A 95 -19.25 -5.82 -5.67
CA ARG A 95 -19.16 -6.35 -7.04
C ARG A 95 -19.60 -7.81 -7.15
N GLU A 96 -19.20 -8.64 -6.19
CA GLU A 96 -19.60 -10.04 -6.15
C GLU A 96 -21.12 -10.20 -5.94
N SER A 97 -21.72 -9.35 -5.11
CA SER A 97 -23.17 -9.35 -4.88
C SER A 97 -23.99 -8.94 -6.11
N LEU A 98 -23.44 -8.07 -6.97
CA LEU A 98 -24.08 -7.60 -8.21
C LEU A 98 -23.86 -8.54 -9.40
N LYS A 99 -22.90 -9.47 -9.30
CA LYS A 99 -22.59 -10.45 -10.35
C LYS A 99 -23.81 -11.22 -10.87
N PRO A 100 -24.67 -11.86 -10.04
CA PRO A 100 -25.83 -12.60 -10.54
C PRO A 100 -26.84 -11.71 -11.27
N PHE A 101 -27.03 -10.47 -10.81
CA PHE A 101 -27.89 -9.50 -11.49
C PHE A 101 -27.32 -9.14 -12.87
N ASN A 102 -26.03 -8.85 -12.95
CA ASN A 102 -25.35 -8.53 -14.20
C ASN A 102 -25.36 -9.68 -15.20
N GLU A 103 -25.16 -10.92 -14.74
CA GLU A 103 -25.24 -12.12 -15.58
C GLU A 103 -26.65 -12.30 -16.16
N LYS A 104 -27.70 -12.14 -15.33
CA LYS A 104 -29.10 -12.21 -15.80
C LYS A 104 -29.41 -11.09 -16.80
N ARG A 105 -28.89 -9.88 -16.57
CA ARG A 105 -29.04 -8.74 -17.49
C ARG A 105 -28.39 -8.99 -18.84
N ILE A 106 -27.14 -9.48 -18.87
CA ILE A 106 -26.45 -9.85 -20.12
C ILE A 106 -27.24 -10.91 -20.89
N LEU A 107 -27.73 -11.94 -20.19
CA LEU A 107 -28.51 -13.02 -20.80
C LEU A 107 -29.79 -12.47 -21.46
N LEU A 108 -30.57 -11.66 -20.71
CA LEU A 108 -31.82 -11.09 -21.20
C LEU A 108 -31.60 -10.11 -22.35
N TYR A 109 -30.58 -9.26 -22.28
CA TYR A 109 -30.27 -8.32 -23.36
C TYR A 109 -29.82 -9.06 -24.63
N THR A 110 -29.03 -10.12 -24.50
CA THR A 110 -28.62 -10.95 -25.64
C THR A 110 -29.83 -11.61 -26.29
N GLU A 111 -30.73 -12.16 -25.48
CA GLU A 111 -31.95 -12.78 -25.97
C GLU A 111 -32.86 -11.76 -26.68
N ALA A 112 -33.15 -10.64 -26.02
CA ALA A 112 -33.98 -9.58 -26.58
C ALA A 112 -33.39 -9.05 -27.89
N SER A 113 -32.07 -8.79 -27.94
CA SER A 113 -31.37 -8.35 -29.15
C SER A 113 -31.54 -9.34 -30.31
N ASN A 114 -31.48 -10.64 -30.04
CA ASN A 114 -31.73 -11.66 -31.06
C ASN A 114 -33.19 -11.64 -31.53
N VAL A 115 -34.14 -11.48 -30.62
CA VAL A 115 -35.58 -11.42 -30.93
C VAL A 115 -35.92 -10.18 -31.77
N VAL A 116 -35.45 -8.99 -31.39
CA VAL A 116 -35.70 -7.78 -32.21
C VAL A 116 -35.00 -7.87 -33.57
N ALA A 117 -33.80 -8.44 -33.65
CA ALA A 117 -33.12 -8.67 -34.93
C ALA A 117 -33.91 -9.64 -35.83
N LYS A 118 -34.50 -10.70 -35.28
CA LYS A 118 -35.39 -11.60 -36.03
C LYS A 118 -36.62 -10.85 -36.55
N LEU A 119 -37.31 -10.10 -35.70
CA LEU A 119 -38.48 -9.30 -36.08
C LEU A 119 -38.17 -8.25 -37.15
N ALA A 120 -36.99 -7.67 -37.13
CA ALA A 120 -36.56 -6.68 -38.11
C ALA A 120 -36.21 -7.27 -39.48
N ASN A 121 -35.84 -8.56 -39.55
CA ASN A 121 -35.32 -9.17 -40.79
C ASN A 121 -36.24 -10.23 -41.40
N LEU A 122 -37.06 -10.92 -40.60
CA LEU A 122 -37.97 -11.95 -41.09
C LEU A 122 -39.19 -11.33 -41.78
N GLY A 123 -39.66 -11.95 -42.86
CA GLY A 123 -40.99 -11.67 -43.43
C GLY A 123 -42.11 -12.29 -42.60
N GLU A 124 -43.35 -12.15 -43.06
CA GLU A 124 -44.51 -12.82 -42.47
C GLU A 124 -44.33 -14.35 -42.45
N GLY A 125 -44.70 -14.99 -41.33
CA GLY A 125 -44.57 -16.42 -41.15
C GLY A 125 -44.56 -16.86 -39.68
N GLU A 126 -44.56 -18.17 -39.45
CA GLU A 126 -44.61 -18.76 -38.11
C GLU A 126 -43.44 -18.31 -37.22
N GLU A 127 -42.22 -18.25 -37.77
CA GLU A 127 -41.04 -17.82 -37.02
C GLU A 127 -41.15 -16.36 -36.56
N ARG A 128 -41.69 -15.47 -37.39
CA ARG A 128 -41.92 -14.06 -37.04
C ARG A 128 -42.97 -13.94 -35.93
N GLN A 129 -44.05 -14.71 -35.99
CA GLN A 129 -45.09 -14.73 -34.94
C GLN A 129 -44.55 -15.27 -33.62
N ALA A 130 -43.71 -16.31 -33.65
CA ALA A 130 -43.03 -16.81 -32.46
C ALA A 130 -42.08 -15.76 -31.85
N ALA A 131 -41.27 -15.09 -32.69
CA ALA A 131 -40.41 -14.00 -32.24
C ALA A 131 -41.22 -12.83 -31.65
N ARG A 132 -42.37 -12.50 -32.25
CA ARG A 132 -43.28 -11.45 -31.78
C ARG A 132 -43.82 -11.77 -30.40
N LYS A 133 -44.29 -13.01 -30.19
CA LYS A 133 -44.75 -13.47 -28.89
C LYS A 133 -43.64 -13.35 -27.84
N ARG A 134 -42.44 -13.85 -28.15
CA ARG A 134 -41.29 -13.77 -27.23
C ARG A 134 -40.87 -12.33 -26.93
N PHE A 135 -40.93 -11.43 -27.90
CA PHE A 135 -40.64 -10.01 -27.70
C PHE A 135 -41.56 -9.42 -26.62
N PHE A 136 -42.87 -9.65 -26.71
CA PHE A 136 -43.81 -9.11 -25.73
C PHE A 136 -43.71 -9.78 -24.35
N GLU A 137 -43.33 -11.07 -24.29
CA GLU A 137 -43.00 -11.73 -23.02
C GLU A 137 -41.80 -11.09 -22.33
N LEU A 138 -40.75 -10.74 -23.09
CA LEU A 138 -39.59 -10.03 -22.57
C LEU A 138 -39.96 -8.61 -22.16
N TYR A 139 -40.64 -7.88 -23.04
CA TYR A 139 -41.02 -6.47 -22.89
C TYR A 139 -41.90 -6.23 -21.65
N TRP A 140 -42.92 -7.05 -21.42
CA TRP A 140 -43.82 -6.90 -20.26
C TRP A 140 -43.39 -7.72 -19.03
N GLY A 141 -42.30 -8.49 -19.14
CA GLY A 141 -41.93 -9.51 -18.16
C GLY A 141 -40.48 -9.39 -17.71
N GLU A 142 -39.62 -10.30 -18.19
CA GLU A 142 -38.27 -10.49 -17.64
C GLU A 142 -37.39 -9.24 -17.78
N LEU A 143 -37.55 -8.47 -18.86
CA LEU A 143 -36.67 -7.35 -19.17
C LEU A 143 -36.94 -6.14 -18.26
N ALA A 144 -38.20 -5.96 -17.83
CA ALA A 144 -38.60 -4.91 -16.88
C ALA A 144 -37.90 -5.01 -15.50
N LEU A 145 -37.32 -6.18 -15.17
CA LEU A 145 -36.57 -6.38 -13.93
C LEU A 145 -35.13 -5.86 -13.99
N VAL A 146 -34.57 -5.70 -15.19
CA VAL A 146 -33.13 -5.45 -15.39
C VAL A 146 -32.85 -4.24 -16.29
N GLU A 147 -33.85 -3.67 -16.93
CA GLU A 147 -33.67 -2.53 -17.83
C GLU A 147 -33.47 -1.21 -17.09
N ASP A 148 -32.70 -0.33 -17.72
CA ASP A 148 -32.68 1.08 -17.38
C ASP A 148 -33.62 1.87 -18.31
N LYS A 149 -33.73 3.17 -18.05
CA LYS A 149 -34.61 4.07 -18.80
C LYS A 149 -34.25 4.17 -20.29
N GLN A 150 -32.98 4.00 -20.64
CA GLN A 150 -32.55 4.10 -22.05
C GLN A 150 -32.98 2.85 -22.81
N VAL A 151 -32.80 1.69 -22.20
CA VAL A 151 -33.25 0.39 -22.73
C VAL A 151 -34.78 0.36 -22.86
N GLU A 152 -35.50 0.74 -21.80
CA GLU A 152 -36.96 0.83 -21.80
C GLU A 152 -37.45 1.70 -22.96
N SER A 153 -36.88 2.91 -23.11
CA SER A 153 -37.26 3.82 -24.18
C SER A 153 -36.99 3.23 -25.57
N ALA A 154 -35.86 2.56 -25.78
CA ALA A 154 -35.53 1.93 -27.06
C ALA A 154 -36.49 0.79 -27.39
N MET A 155 -36.85 -0.04 -26.40
CA MET A 155 -37.82 -1.12 -26.54
C MET A 155 -39.22 -0.58 -26.86
N VAL A 156 -39.65 0.53 -26.24
CA VAL A 156 -40.91 1.21 -26.55
C VAL A 156 -40.93 1.71 -27.99
N TYR A 157 -39.85 2.34 -28.47
CA TYR A 157 -39.76 2.81 -29.86
C TYR A 157 -39.79 1.65 -30.85
N PHE A 158 -39.13 0.53 -30.53
CA PHE A 158 -39.20 -0.67 -31.34
C PHE A 158 -40.63 -1.23 -31.40
N ALA A 159 -41.32 -1.32 -30.25
CA ALA A 159 -42.70 -1.82 -30.18
C ALA A 159 -43.66 -0.96 -31.04
N ARG A 160 -43.49 0.37 -31.03
CA ARG A 160 -44.26 1.28 -31.89
C ARG A 160 -43.97 1.05 -33.37
N ALA A 161 -42.70 0.96 -33.76
CA ALA A 161 -42.32 0.67 -35.14
C ALA A 161 -42.85 -0.69 -35.61
N LEU A 162 -42.89 -1.69 -34.73
CA LEU A 162 -43.49 -3.00 -35.01
C LEU A 162 -44.98 -2.90 -35.25
N GLN A 163 -45.70 -2.15 -34.42
CA GLN A 163 -47.13 -1.92 -34.59
C GLN A 163 -47.44 -1.18 -35.91
N GLU A 164 -46.66 -0.15 -36.24
CA GLU A 164 -46.80 0.59 -37.50
C GLU A 164 -46.55 -0.30 -38.72
N TYR A 165 -45.51 -1.14 -38.66
CA TYR A 165 -45.22 -2.12 -39.70
C TYR A 165 -46.37 -3.13 -39.88
N GLU A 166 -46.93 -3.64 -38.78
CA GLU A 166 -48.05 -4.60 -38.82
C GLU A 166 -49.33 -3.99 -39.42
N GLN A 167 -49.52 -2.68 -39.28
CA GLN A 167 -50.64 -1.96 -39.88
C GLN A 167 -50.42 -1.67 -41.37
N ASN A 168 -49.17 -1.40 -41.77
CA ASN A 168 -48.82 -1.10 -43.15
C ASN A 168 -47.45 -1.69 -43.55
N PRO A 169 -47.40 -2.98 -43.94
CA PRO A 169 -46.17 -3.68 -44.28
C PRO A 169 -45.60 -3.16 -45.60
N SER A 170 -44.77 -2.13 -45.52
CA SER A 170 -44.15 -1.50 -46.70
C SER A 170 -42.64 -1.74 -46.75
N SER A 171 -41.94 -1.55 -45.64
CA SER A 171 -40.49 -1.72 -45.55
C SER A 171 -40.03 -2.08 -44.13
N ASN A 172 -39.04 -2.96 -44.04
CA ASN A 172 -38.37 -3.32 -42.78
C ASN A 172 -37.34 -2.28 -42.31
N ALA A 173 -37.07 -1.23 -43.10
CA ALA A 173 -35.97 -0.30 -42.83
C ALA A 173 -36.06 0.38 -41.45
N GLU A 174 -37.26 0.80 -41.03
CA GLU A 174 -37.45 1.42 -39.72
C GLU A 174 -37.29 0.39 -38.59
N LEU A 175 -37.78 -0.85 -38.76
CA LEU A 175 -37.56 -1.93 -37.79
C LEU A 175 -36.08 -2.26 -37.62
N GLN A 176 -35.31 -2.32 -38.71
CA GLN A 176 -33.87 -2.57 -38.68
C GLN A 176 -33.13 -1.46 -37.94
N LYS A 177 -33.48 -0.21 -38.22
CA LYS A 177 -32.93 0.95 -37.51
C LYS A 177 -33.26 0.92 -36.02
N GLN A 178 -34.51 0.64 -35.64
CA GLN A 178 -34.88 0.54 -34.22
C GLN A 178 -34.25 -0.68 -33.53
N SER A 179 -34.11 -1.81 -34.23
CA SER A 179 -33.38 -2.97 -33.70
C SER A 179 -31.92 -2.63 -33.40
N LEU A 180 -31.27 -1.83 -34.24
CA LEU A 180 -29.90 -1.35 -34.00
C LEU A 180 -29.85 -0.40 -32.79
N ASN A 181 -30.83 0.50 -32.65
CA ASN A 181 -30.93 1.39 -31.49
C ASN A 181 -31.09 0.61 -30.18
N VAL A 182 -31.90 -0.45 -30.18
CA VAL A 182 -32.04 -1.36 -29.02
C VAL A 182 -30.71 -2.01 -28.67
N ALA A 183 -29.96 -2.53 -29.66
CA ALA A 183 -28.64 -3.11 -29.43
C ALA A 183 -27.63 -2.08 -28.87
N HIS A 184 -27.68 -0.84 -29.35
CA HIS A 184 -26.87 0.25 -28.80
C HIS A 184 -27.25 0.58 -27.36
N ALA A 185 -28.55 0.64 -27.04
CA ALA A 185 -29.02 0.88 -25.67
C ALA A 185 -28.54 -0.21 -24.70
N PHE A 186 -28.63 -1.49 -25.09
CA PHE A 186 -28.08 -2.59 -24.29
C PHE A 186 -26.57 -2.45 -24.07
N ARG A 187 -25.81 -2.06 -25.11
CA ARG A 187 -24.36 -1.88 -25.01
C ARG A 187 -24.01 -0.78 -24.00
N GLU A 188 -24.68 0.38 -24.07
CA GLU A 188 -24.40 1.49 -23.15
C GLU A 188 -24.82 1.14 -21.71
N SER A 189 -25.99 0.53 -21.52
CA SER A 189 -26.45 0.03 -20.21
C SER A 189 -25.47 -0.94 -19.54
N LEU A 190 -24.89 -1.86 -20.33
CA LEU A 190 -23.91 -2.82 -19.83
C LEU A 190 -22.58 -2.16 -19.46
N LYS A 191 -22.15 -1.12 -20.18
CA LYS A 191 -20.94 -0.38 -19.82
C LYS A 191 -21.09 0.30 -18.47
N GLU A 192 -22.25 0.92 -18.20
CA GLU A 192 -22.49 1.62 -16.94
C GLU A 192 -22.49 0.69 -15.73
N GLY A 193 -23.15 -0.48 -15.84
CA GLY A 193 -23.32 -1.36 -14.67
C GLY A 193 -22.26 -2.44 -14.47
N LEU A 194 -21.28 -2.59 -15.37
CA LEU A 194 -20.19 -3.56 -15.19
C LEU A 194 -18.95 -2.97 -14.51
N ASP A 195 -18.96 -1.68 -14.14
CA ASP A 195 -17.81 -0.98 -13.54
C ASP A 195 -16.51 -1.41 -14.22
N TYR A 196 -16.54 -1.45 -15.57
CA TYR A 196 -15.33 -1.77 -16.32
C TYR A 196 -14.37 -0.61 -16.02
N PRO A 197 -13.24 -0.86 -15.34
CA PRO A 197 -12.18 0.14 -15.34
C PRO A 197 -11.89 0.36 -16.81
N GLU A 198 -12.07 1.60 -17.27
CA GLU A 198 -12.04 1.97 -18.69
C GLU A 198 -11.04 1.06 -19.40
N LEU A 199 -11.53 0.19 -20.30
CA LEU A 199 -10.66 -0.67 -21.10
C LEU A 199 -9.61 0.25 -21.69
N GLY A 200 -8.40 0.16 -21.12
CA GLY A 200 -7.50 1.30 -21.06
C GLY A 200 -7.51 2.09 -22.35
N THR A 201 -7.73 3.40 -22.24
CA THR A 201 -7.12 4.31 -23.19
C THR A 201 -5.63 3.96 -23.24
N LEU A 202 -5.25 3.10 -24.18
CA LEU A 202 -3.88 2.77 -24.53
C LEU A 202 -3.09 4.02 -25.00
N ALA A 203 -3.72 5.20 -24.94
CA ALA A 203 -3.15 6.50 -25.20
C ALA A 203 -2.21 7.01 -24.08
N ASP A 204 -2.29 6.49 -22.85
CA ASP A 204 -1.51 7.05 -21.72
C ASP A 204 -0.21 6.30 -21.38
N LYS A 205 0.24 5.39 -22.26
CA LYS A 205 1.61 4.86 -22.23
C LYS A 205 2.39 5.34 -23.46
N LYS A 206 2.84 6.59 -23.44
CA LYS A 206 3.95 7.08 -24.27
C LYS A 206 4.94 7.86 -23.43
#